data_AF-A0A3D3NRS2-F1
#
_entry.id   AF-A0A3D3NRS2-F1
#
_cell.length_a   1.000
_cell.length_b   1.000
_cell.length_c   1.000
_cell.angle_alpha   90.00
_cell.angle_beta   90.00
_cell.angle_gamma   90.00
#
_symmetry.space_group_name_H-M   'P 1'
#
loop_
_entity.id
_entity.type
_entity.pdbx_description
1 polymer ?
#
loop_
_entity_poly.entity_id
_entity_poly.type
_entity_poly.pdbx_seq_one_letter_code
_entity_poly.pdbx_strand_id
1 'polypeptide(L)' 'MQTTASGLSMAAYGEYGTGYIGTKAAYDEGGYETQPSSSNVAPQVEEVLMRGIRALLAD' A
#
# COMPACT_ATOMS: atom_id res chain seq x y z
N MET A 1 8.22 2.63 31.46
CA MET A 1 7.84 1.50 30.59
C MET A 1 8.03 1.98 29.15
N GLN A 2 9.21 1.77 28.59
CA GLN A 2 9.50 2.14 27.20
C GLN A 2 8.95 1.00 26.35
N THR A 3 7.83 1.22 25.65
CA THR A 3 7.42 0.31 24.59
C THR A 3 8.52 0.35 23.53
N THR A 4 9.25 -0.76 23.37
CA THR A 4 10.18 -0.93 22.26
C THR A 4 9.38 -0.80 20.96
N ALA A 5 9.58 0.29 20.24
CA ALA A 5 9.11 0.37 18.87
C ALA A 5 9.98 -0.58 18.05
N SER A 6 9.46 -1.76 17.74
CA SER A 6 10.03 -2.61 16.70
C SER A 6 10.00 -1.80 15.41
N GLY A 7 11.17 -1.51 14.83
CA GLY A 7 11.24 -0.75 13.58
C GLY A 7 10.51 -1.48 12.47
N LEU A 8 9.55 -0.81 11.82
CA LEU A 8 8.92 -1.27 10.58
C LEU A 8 9.49 -0.45 9.42
N SER A 9 9.97 -1.14 8.40
CA SER A 9 10.45 -0.54 7.15
C SER A 9 9.68 -1.12 5.98
N MET A 10 9.38 -0.28 4.99
CA MET A 10 8.68 -0.69 3.77
C MET A 10 9.66 -0.72 2.59
N ALA A 11 9.81 -1.87 1.95
CA ALA A 11 10.50 -2.01 0.66
C ALA A 11 9.46 -1.92 -0.47
N ALA A 12 9.18 -0.70 -0.95
CA ALA A 12 8.05 -0.45 -1.84
C ALA A 12 8.26 -0.94 -3.29
N TYR A 13 9.48 -0.83 -3.82
CA TYR A 13 9.79 -1.20 -5.21
C TYR A 13 10.18 -2.68 -5.31
N GLY A 14 9.18 -3.56 -5.32
CA GLY A 14 9.31 -5.00 -5.59
C GLY A 14 8.78 -5.40 -6.96
N GLU A 15 8.00 -6.48 -7.03
CA GLU A 15 7.42 -7.03 -8.26
C GLU A 15 6.47 -6.08 -9.01
N TYR A 16 5.88 -5.09 -8.32
CA TYR A 16 5.02 -4.08 -8.94
C TYR A 16 5.81 -2.94 -9.64
N GLY A 17 7.14 -2.98 -9.57
CA GLY A 17 8.02 -1.99 -10.21
C GLY A 17 7.71 -0.58 -9.74
N THR A 18 7.90 0.40 -10.62
CA THR A 18 7.67 1.83 -10.32
C THR A 18 6.20 2.25 -10.40
N GLY A 19 5.25 1.32 -10.31
CA GLY A 19 3.82 1.61 -10.33
C GLY A 19 3.34 2.24 -9.02
N TYR A 20 2.23 2.98 -9.07
CA TYR A 20 1.62 3.59 -7.90
C TYR A 20 0.48 2.73 -7.34
N ILE A 21 0.37 2.74 -6.00
CA ILE A 21 -0.72 2.13 -5.25
C ILE A 21 -1.27 3.21 -4.32
N GLY A 22 -2.38 3.82 -4.73
CA GLY A 22 -3.10 4.80 -3.91
C GLY A 22 -3.93 4.14 -2.80
N THR A 23 -4.34 4.95 -1.82
CA THR A 23 -5.45 4.57 -0.93
C THR A 23 -6.74 4.48 -1.75
N LYS A 24 -7.76 3.79 -1.23
CA LYS A 24 -9.06 3.66 -1.88
C LYS A 24 -9.67 5.02 -2.21
N ALA A 25 -9.59 5.97 -1.28
CA ALA A 25 -10.11 7.33 -1.45
C ALA A 25 -9.39 8.11 -2.57
N ALA A 26 -8.08 7.90 -2.74
CA ALA A 26 -7.28 8.61 -3.74
C ALA A 26 -7.75 8.37 -5.19
N TYR A 27 -8.41 7.24 -5.47
CA TYR A 27 -8.93 6.97 -6.81
C TYR A 27 -10.16 7.83 -7.16
N ASP A 28 -10.97 8.20 -6.16
CA ASP A 28 -12.09 9.13 -6.35
C ASP A 28 -11.59 10.59 -6.40
N GLU A 29 -10.54 10.90 -5.65
CA GLU A 29 -9.88 12.21 -5.66
C GLU A 29 -9.10 12.46 -6.96
N GLY A 30 -8.66 11.39 -7.62
CA GLY A 30 -7.89 11.45 -8.87
C GLY A 30 -6.42 11.83 -8.63
N GLY A 31 -5.74 12.26 -9.70
CA GLY A 31 -4.30 12.56 -9.68
C GLY A 31 -3.51 11.66 -10.63
N TYR A 32 -2.21 11.94 -10.78
CA TYR A 32 -1.35 11.16 -11.68
C TYR A 32 -1.19 9.71 -11.19
N GLU A 33 -1.10 9.53 -9.88
CA GLU A 33 -0.83 8.28 -9.18
C GLU A 33 -1.99 7.27 -9.27
N THR A 34 -3.20 7.72 -9.61
CA THR A 34 -4.40 6.86 -9.72
C THR A 34 -4.90 6.71 -11.15
N GLN A 35 -4.19 7.27 -12.14
CA GLN A 35 -4.49 7.05 -13.55
C GLN A 35 -4.24 5.58 -13.95
N PRO A 36 -5.04 5.02 -14.88
CA PRO A 36 -4.83 3.65 -15.38
C PRO A 36 -3.44 3.39 -15.98
N SER A 37 -2.73 4.43 -16.43
CA SER A 37 -1.36 4.34 -16.94
C SER A 37 -0.29 4.31 -15.84
N SER A 38 -0.62 4.76 -14.64
CA SER A 38 0.29 4.92 -13.50
C SER A 38 0.01 3.89 -12.39
N SER A 39 -1.25 3.44 -12.30
CA SER A 39 -1.71 2.40 -11.41
C SER A 39 -2.42 1.29 -12.18
N ASN A 40 -1.89 0.08 -12.05
CA ASN A 40 -2.41 -1.15 -12.64
C ASN A 40 -3.29 -1.94 -11.67
N VAL A 41 -3.76 -1.31 -10.59
CA VAL A 41 -4.61 -1.93 -9.56
C VAL A 41 -5.86 -1.09 -9.31
N ALA A 42 -6.89 -1.74 -8.77
CA ALA A 42 -8.16 -1.10 -8.43
C ALA A 42 -8.15 -0.60 -6.97
N PRO A 43 -9.07 0.31 -6.58
CA PRO A 43 -9.12 0.89 -5.23
C PRO A 43 -9.19 -0.15 -4.09
N GLN A 44 -9.74 -1.34 -4.36
CA GLN A 44 -9.88 -2.45 -3.40
C GLN A 44 -8.52 -3.05 -2.98
N VAL A 45 -7.43 -2.73 -3.68
CA VAL A 45 -6.09 -3.23 -3.36
C VAL A 45 -5.64 -2.84 -1.95
N GLU A 46 -6.07 -1.68 -1.43
CA GLU A 46 -5.74 -1.24 -0.08
C GLU A 46 -6.18 -2.28 0.97
N GLU A 47 -7.41 -2.78 0.86
CA GLU A 47 -7.94 -3.80 1.78
C GLU A 47 -7.20 -5.14 1.65
N VAL A 48 -6.78 -5.51 0.43
CA VAL A 48 -6.02 -6.73 0.18
C VAL A 48 -4.63 -6.64 0.84
N LEU A 49 -3.91 -5.55 0.57
CA LEU A 49 -2.55 -5.34 1.10
C LEU A 49 -2.56 -5.16 2.61
N MET A 50 -3.47 -4.34 3.15
CA MET A 50 -3.52 -4.11 4.59
C MET A 50 -3.92 -5.36 5.36
N ARG A 51 -4.75 -6.26 4.81
CA ARG A 51 -5.02 -7.57 5.41
C ARG A 51 -3.77 -8.46 5.41
N GLY A 52 -3.05 -8.53 4.28
CA GLY A 52 -1.82 -9.29 4.16
C GLY A 52 -0.73 -8.80 5.12
N ILE A 53 -0.49 -7.48 5.15
CA ILE A 53 0.49 -6.85 6.05
C ILE A 53 0.13 -7.14 7.52
N ARG A 54 -1.14 -6.97 7.91
CA ARG A 54 -1.56 -7.29 9.28
C ARG A 54 -1.33 -8.76 9.61
N ALA A 55 -1.66 -9.68 8.70
CA ALA A 55 -1.44 -11.10 8.91
C ALA A 55 0.05 -11.45 9.07
N LEU A 56 0.94 -10.80 8.30
CA LEU A 56 2.39 -10.98 8.40
C LEU A 56 2.98 -10.42 9.70
N LEU A 57 2.35 -9.39 10.27
CA LEU A 57 2.81 -8.72 11.49
C LEU A 57 2.09 -9.20 12.77
N ALA A 58 1.17 -10.15 12.66
CA ALA A 58 0.27 -10.57 13.75
C ALA A 58 0.89 -11.62 14.70
N ASP A 59 2.18 -11.51 15.03
CA ASP A 59 2.80 -12.32 16.10
C ASP A 59 1.98 -12.29 17.40
#